data_AF-A0A382DMS8-F1
#
_entry.id   AF-A0A382DMS8-F1
#
_cell.length_a   1.000
_cell.length_b   1.000
_cell.length_c   1.000
_cell.angle_alpha   90.00
_cell.angle_beta   90.00
_cell.angle_gamma   90.00
#
_symmetry.space_group_name_H-M   'P 1'
#
loop_
_entity.id
_entity.type
_entity.pdbx_description
1 polymer ?
#
loop_
_entity_poly.entity_id
_entity_poly.type
_entity_poly.pdbx_seq_one_letter_code
_entity_poly.pdbx_strand_id
1 'polypeptide(L)'
;NGNDWCPNVEGGAIAADASFWNNDEQRSEGVTSTIINSTFVNNRAYASGEEGIHAYGGAMILWGRYDDESGGADSRHILFNNIIYGNSADGPNQPGEYEQNITIHTDHRVIHSDHNLIQFLDNYKGSQNWAGPNDFEADPGFRDPENGDFSLHRFSNSIERGTLEFEGFTAPTEDITGKQRPVPPESPPDVGAYEQGVGFQITFTPEEGTVDPGATLEVQLEAKGWDGTALEDGSSVEWKVSPDSSYVTVESGEATTTGGIAKATVKAANDAPSGFQFRVRALLTGNIPVESPSFFVGQKVEAPPPAPANLRIIPDGWTQDNNFAIEWDSPEWVYDIEGAWLRYDNEEPFFVPIPNVNKLEGGQAPFNGEFTVKVWLQDVFQQSDEANSAEVVARWDNTPPEDFELLNPQDGSWIGIEDQPSPGDAGNIVFSWQHNTDNASGIALFKLIIVDYNWVDYGVWEINPYPRGADPDVHDFQLGNWTSNSLPETEFVWFVETIDSAGNVNKSDERIFNVDLMPPNLSHSPVTIANLGESVTIGASADDSRSGLMYLELFYRVGGEDQLQGPYDLLSGNHTISGADVTTEGLSYFIEAAD
;
A
#
# COMPACT_ATOMS: atom_id res chain seq x y z
N ASN A 1 1.07 42.01 -39.78
CA ASN A 1 -0.20 41.29 -39.56
C ASN A 1 0.11 39.81 -39.62
N GLY A 2 0.72 39.30 -38.55
CA GLY A 2 1.06 37.89 -38.41
C GLY A 2 -0.19 37.15 -37.93
N ASN A 3 -0.63 36.15 -38.69
CA ASN A 3 -1.58 35.15 -38.22
C ASN A 3 -0.81 34.28 -37.23
N ASP A 4 -1.01 34.51 -35.93
CA ASP A 4 -0.69 33.51 -34.93
C ASP A 4 -1.70 32.37 -35.08
N TRP A 5 -1.26 31.29 -35.75
CA TRP A 5 -1.87 29.98 -35.62
C TRP A 5 -1.75 29.56 -34.15
N CYS A 6 -2.86 29.43 -33.42
CA CYS A 6 -2.85 28.70 -32.15
C CYS A 6 -2.65 27.21 -32.46
N PRO A 7 -1.55 26.56 -32.02
CA PRO A 7 -1.32 25.15 -32.31
C PRO A 7 -2.13 24.27 -31.35
N ASN A 8 -3.43 24.13 -31.62
CA ASN A 8 -4.25 23.12 -30.91
C ASN A 8 -3.91 21.72 -31.43
N VAL A 9 -4.05 20.73 -30.54
CA VAL A 9 -3.93 19.31 -30.89
C VAL A 9 -5.31 18.68 -30.82
N GLU A 10 -5.69 18.01 -31.90
CA GLU A 10 -7.06 17.61 -32.17
C GLU A 10 -7.06 16.14 -32.58
N GLY A 11 -7.73 15.28 -31.81
CA GLY A 11 -7.93 13.88 -32.17
C GLY A 11 -6.67 13.03 -32.04
N GLY A 12 -6.49 12.34 -30.91
CA GLY A 12 -5.33 11.45 -30.74
C GLY A 12 -5.36 10.23 -31.66
N ALA A 13 -6.54 9.80 -32.13
CA ALA A 13 -6.70 8.81 -33.20
C ALA A 13 -7.33 9.40 -34.46
N ILE A 14 -8.49 10.05 -34.34
CA ILE A 14 -9.26 10.57 -35.48
C ILE A 14 -9.66 12.03 -35.27
N ALA A 15 -9.44 12.84 -36.30
CA ALA A 15 -10.03 14.17 -36.45
C ALA A 15 -10.86 14.18 -37.75
N ALA A 16 -12.17 14.42 -37.65
CA ALA A 16 -13.07 14.31 -38.81
C ALA A 16 -14.08 15.46 -38.88
N ASP A 17 -14.10 16.16 -40.01
CA ASP A 17 -15.14 17.12 -40.38
C ASP A 17 -16.07 16.47 -41.41
N ALA A 18 -17.33 16.23 -41.01
CA ALA A 18 -18.35 15.65 -41.86
C ALA A 18 -19.03 16.72 -42.74
N SER A 19 -18.27 17.66 -43.27
CA SER A 19 -18.75 18.66 -44.21
C SER A 19 -17.70 19.06 -45.24
N PHE A 20 -18.14 19.61 -46.37
CA PHE A 20 -17.25 20.25 -47.34
C PHE A 20 -17.87 21.54 -47.88
N TRP A 21 -17.01 22.43 -48.41
CA TRP A 21 -17.45 23.66 -49.06
C TRP A 21 -17.75 23.44 -50.54
N ASN A 22 -19.01 23.64 -50.94
CA ASN A 22 -19.43 23.63 -52.34
C ASN A 22 -19.19 25.02 -52.95
N ASN A 23 -18.13 25.14 -53.76
CA ASN A 23 -17.78 26.39 -54.43
C ASN A 23 -18.81 26.85 -55.46
N ASP A 24 -19.54 25.95 -56.11
CA ASP A 24 -20.50 26.32 -57.16
C ASP A 24 -21.76 26.93 -56.54
N GLU A 25 -22.19 26.36 -55.43
CA GLU A 25 -23.40 26.79 -54.70
C GLU A 25 -23.10 27.81 -53.60
N GLN A 26 -21.82 28.09 -53.35
CA GLN A 26 -21.34 29.02 -52.31
C GLN A 26 -21.94 28.70 -50.93
N ARG A 27 -22.05 27.41 -50.61
CA ARG A 27 -22.57 26.92 -49.33
C ARG A 27 -21.79 25.71 -48.85
N SER A 28 -21.92 25.40 -47.56
CA SER A 28 -21.38 24.17 -47.00
C SER A 28 -22.37 23.03 -47.18
N GLU A 29 -21.87 21.82 -47.42
CA GLU A 29 -22.68 20.61 -47.51
C GLU A 29 -22.18 19.59 -46.48
N GLY A 30 -23.10 19.10 -45.67
CA GLY A 30 -22.88 17.94 -44.80
C GLY A 30 -22.69 16.65 -45.60
N VAL A 31 -21.84 15.78 -45.08
CA VAL A 31 -21.61 14.41 -45.55
C VAL A 31 -21.79 13.43 -44.40
N THR A 32 -21.78 12.14 -44.72
CA THR A 32 -21.81 11.07 -43.71
C THR A 32 -20.41 10.52 -43.47
N SER A 33 -19.99 10.52 -42.22
CA SER A 33 -18.80 9.83 -41.72
C SER A 33 -19.24 8.61 -40.91
N THR A 34 -18.60 7.45 -41.13
CA THR A 34 -18.95 6.19 -40.46
C THR A 34 -17.75 5.60 -39.74
N ILE A 35 -17.93 5.29 -38.46
CA ILE A 35 -16.94 4.62 -37.61
C ILE A 35 -17.61 3.35 -37.10
N ILE A 36 -17.18 2.20 -37.59
CA ILE A 36 -17.88 0.91 -37.40
C ILE A 36 -16.86 -0.14 -36.98
N ASN A 37 -17.18 -0.93 -35.95
CA ASN A 37 -16.36 -2.05 -35.50
C ASN A 37 -14.88 -1.71 -35.32
N SER A 38 -14.59 -0.57 -34.68
CA SER A 38 -13.24 -0.06 -34.46
C SER A 38 -12.88 -0.04 -32.97
N THR A 39 -11.58 -0.16 -32.66
CA THR A 39 -11.06 -0.12 -31.29
C THR A 39 -10.09 1.06 -31.15
N PHE A 40 -10.46 2.04 -30.34
CA PHE A 40 -9.67 3.24 -30.02
C PHE A 40 -9.31 3.21 -28.53
N VAL A 41 -8.11 2.71 -28.24
CA VAL A 41 -7.65 2.48 -26.87
C VAL A 41 -6.32 3.17 -26.64
N ASN A 42 -6.21 3.85 -25.50
CA ASN A 42 -4.97 4.51 -25.05
C ASN A 42 -4.37 5.50 -26.05
N ASN A 43 -5.21 6.09 -26.92
CA ASN A 43 -4.78 7.17 -27.80
C ASN A 43 -4.62 8.45 -26.98
N ARG A 44 -3.65 9.27 -27.38
CA ARG A 44 -3.28 10.47 -26.64
C ARG A 44 -3.14 11.67 -27.55
N ALA A 45 -3.94 12.70 -27.29
CA ALA A 45 -3.70 14.04 -27.82
C ALA A 45 -2.82 14.79 -26.82
N TYR A 46 -1.61 15.20 -27.22
CA TYR A 46 -0.68 15.90 -26.33
C TYR A 46 -0.25 17.24 -26.90
N ALA A 47 -0.45 18.30 -26.13
CA ALA A 47 0.01 19.64 -26.43
C ALA A 47 0.93 20.17 -25.32
N SER A 48 1.96 20.92 -25.70
CA SER A 48 2.89 21.58 -24.76
C SER A 48 3.18 23.00 -25.22
N GLY A 49 3.28 23.95 -24.30
CA GLY A 49 3.53 25.36 -24.59
C GLY A 49 2.89 26.32 -23.57
N GLU A 50 2.65 27.57 -23.99
CA GLU A 50 2.06 28.62 -23.17
C GLU A 50 0.54 28.47 -22.97
N GLU A 51 -0.03 29.22 -22.03
CA GLU A 51 -1.46 29.30 -21.77
C GLU A 51 -2.22 29.72 -23.04
N GLY A 52 -3.29 28.98 -23.40
CA GLY A 52 -4.06 29.19 -24.65
C GLY A 52 -3.90 28.09 -25.70
N ILE A 53 -3.05 27.09 -25.44
CA ILE A 53 -2.94 25.87 -26.23
C ILE A 53 -3.82 24.77 -25.62
N HIS A 54 -4.61 24.10 -26.47
CA HIS A 54 -5.53 23.05 -26.06
C HIS A 54 -5.20 21.71 -26.72
N ALA A 55 -5.49 20.63 -26.01
CA ALA A 55 -5.58 19.28 -26.55
C ALA A 55 -7.01 18.78 -26.37
N TYR A 56 -7.60 18.21 -27.42
CA TYR A 56 -8.99 17.74 -27.41
C TYR A 56 -9.09 16.32 -27.95
N GLY A 57 -9.99 15.52 -27.36
CA GLY A 57 -10.42 14.23 -27.90
C GLY A 57 -9.28 13.25 -28.12
N GLY A 58 -8.75 12.66 -27.05
CA GLY A 58 -7.71 11.63 -27.10
C GLY A 58 -8.06 10.48 -28.04
N ALA A 59 -9.32 10.06 -28.11
CA ALA A 59 -9.79 9.16 -29.16
C ALA A 59 -10.11 9.95 -30.43
N MET A 60 -11.10 10.83 -30.34
CA MET A 60 -11.63 11.51 -31.52
C MET A 60 -12.18 12.90 -31.24
N ILE A 61 -12.12 13.70 -32.30
CA ILE A 61 -12.76 15.01 -32.40
C ILE A 61 -13.58 15.08 -33.70
N LEU A 62 -14.85 15.45 -33.56
CA LEU A 62 -15.82 15.41 -34.64
C LEU A 62 -16.44 16.79 -34.89
N TRP A 63 -16.33 17.27 -36.13
CA TRP A 63 -17.02 18.47 -36.62
C TRP A 63 -18.11 18.10 -37.62
N GLY A 64 -19.04 19.03 -37.80
CA GLY A 64 -20.12 18.92 -38.75
C GLY A 64 -20.97 20.19 -38.76
N ARG A 65 -21.99 20.18 -39.60
CA ARG A 65 -22.98 21.23 -39.73
C ARG A 65 -24.38 20.65 -39.63
N TYR A 66 -25.28 21.41 -39.02
CA TYR A 66 -26.68 21.05 -38.85
C TYR A 66 -27.53 22.32 -39.00
N ASP A 67 -28.62 22.25 -39.76
CA ASP A 67 -29.58 23.36 -39.95
C ASP A 67 -28.91 24.68 -40.41
N ASP A 68 -28.08 24.61 -41.46
CA ASP A 68 -27.39 25.78 -42.03
C ASP A 68 -28.40 26.68 -42.78
N GLU A 69 -28.52 27.94 -42.35
CA GLU A 69 -29.43 28.95 -42.90
C GLU A 69 -29.29 29.18 -44.41
N SER A 70 -28.14 28.81 -44.99
CA SER A 70 -27.88 28.85 -46.44
C SER A 70 -28.58 27.75 -47.25
N GLY A 71 -29.32 26.85 -46.59
CA GLY A 71 -29.90 25.64 -47.20
C GLY A 71 -28.87 24.52 -47.41
N GLY A 72 -27.66 24.69 -46.88
CA GLY A 72 -26.57 23.71 -46.74
C GLY A 72 -26.91 22.55 -45.80
N ALA A 73 -26.44 21.35 -46.10
CA ALA A 73 -26.92 20.07 -45.56
C ALA A 73 -26.64 19.77 -44.07
N ASP A 74 -27.40 18.79 -43.56
CA ASP A 74 -27.22 18.11 -42.26
C ASP A 74 -26.11 17.05 -42.36
N SER A 75 -25.01 17.28 -41.64
CA SER A 75 -23.91 16.33 -41.49
C SER A 75 -24.34 15.15 -40.62
N ARG A 76 -23.70 13.99 -40.80
CA ARG A 76 -23.95 12.80 -39.96
C ARG A 76 -22.65 12.09 -39.62
N HIS A 77 -22.43 11.83 -38.33
CA HIS A 77 -21.46 10.85 -37.86
C HIS A 77 -22.23 9.63 -37.38
N ILE A 78 -21.92 8.45 -37.91
CA ILE A 78 -22.55 7.19 -37.53
C ILE A 78 -21.51 6.33 -36.83
N LEU A 79 -21.73 6.05 -35.55
CA LEU A 79 -20.84 5.30 -34.69
C LEU A 79 -21.58 4.09 -34.15
N PHE A 80 -21.18 2.88 -34.53
CA PHE A 80 -21.69 1.66 -33.89
C PHE A 80 -20.69 0.53 -33.82
N ASN A 81 -20.86 -0.34 -32.82
CA ASN A 81 -19.97 -1.45 -32.51
C ASN A 81 -18.52 -1.03 -32.23
N ASN A 82 -18.24 0.17 -31.70
CA ASN A 82 -16.87 0.59 -31.41
C ASN A 82 -16.50 0.43 -29.94
N ILE A 83 -15.21 0.19 -29.66
CA ILE A 83 -14.64 0.32 -28.31
C ILE A 83 -13.83 1.62 -28.24
N ILE A 84 -14.18 2.50 -27.31
CA ILE A 84 -13.52 3.80 -27.11
C ILE A 84 -13.20 3.98 -25.61
N TYR A 85 -11.97 3.61 -25.22
CA TYR A 85 -11.62 3.42 -23.81
C TYR A 85 -10.17 3.84 -23.49
N GLY A 86 -9.94 4.46 -22.33
CA GLY A 86 -8.60 4.78 -21.83
C GLY A 86 -7.86 5.88 -22.61
N ASN A 87 -8.55 6.63 -23.47
CA ASN A 87 -7.93 7.70 -24.24
C ASN A 87 -7.79 8.97 -23.40
N SER A 88 -6.78 9.79 -23.71
CA SER A 88 -6.44 10.98 -22.92
C SER A 88 -6.10 12.20 -23.79
N ALA A 89 -6.34 13.40 -23.25
CA ALA A 89 -5.93 14.65 -23.87
C ALA A 89 -5.24 15.54 -22.82
N ASP A 90 -3.98 15.90 -23.09
CA ASP A 90 -3.13 16.65 -22.18
C ASP A 90 -2.67 17.95 -22.81
N GLY A 91 -2.91 19.06 -22.13
CA GLY A 91 -2.43 20.38 -22.54
C GLY A 91 -2.31 21.35 -21.36
N PRO A 92 -1.68 22.53 -21.56
CA PRO A 92 -1.59 23.59 -20.55
C PRO A 92 -2.95 24.00 -19.99
N ASN A 93 -3.98 24.00 -20.86
CA ASN A 93 -5.38 24.10 -20.49
C ASN A 93 -6.01 22.71 -20.56
N GLN A 94 -6.03 21.98 -19.45
CA GLN A 94 -6.59 20.63 -19.41
C GLN A 94 -8.11 20.66 -19.68
N PRO A 95 -8.62 19.87 -20.64
CA PRO A 95 -10.06 19.70 -20.84
C PRO A 95 -10.67 18.83 -19.73
N GLY A 96 -12.00 18.87 -19.59
CA GLY A 96 -12.70 18.01 -18.62
C GLY A 96 -12.49 16.52 -18.92
N GLU A 97 -12.61 15.65 -17.90
CA GLU A 97 -12.23 14.23 -17.98
C GLU A 97 -12.85 13.47 -19.18
N TYR A 98 -14.12 13.73 -19.52
CA TYR A 98 -14.77 13.08 -20.67
C TYR A 98 -14.36 13.70 -22.01
N GLU A 99 -14.08 15.01 -22.06
CA GLU A 99 -13.59 15.70 -23.27
C GLU A 99 -12.20 15.19 -23.69
N GLN A 100 -11.48 14.55 -22.75
CA GLN A 100 -10.24 13.83 -23.03
C GLN A 100 -10.46 12.56 -23.85
N ASN A 101 -11.67 11.99 -23.89
CA ASN A 101 -11.96 10.78 -24.67
C ASN A 101 -12.56 11.14 -26.04
N ILE A 102 -13.76 11.74 -26.08
CA ILE A 102 -14.46 12.16 -27.31
C ILE A 102 -14.86 13.63 -27.19
N THR A 103 -14.50 14.44 -28.18
CA THR A 103 -14.95 15.82 -28.30
C THR A 103 -15.81 16.00 -29.55
N ILE A 104 -16.95 16.69 -29.42
CA ILE A 104 -17.77 17.10 -30.57
C ILE A 104 -17.81 18.62 -30.66
N HIS A 105 -17.55 19.16 -31.84
CA HIS A 105 -17.65 20.59 -32.16
C HIS A 105 -18.73 20.79 -33.22
N THR A 106 -19.92 20.28 -32.93
CA THR A 106 -21.09 20.33 -33.80
C THR A 106 -22.35 20.20 -32.96
N ASP A 107 -23.51 20.39 -33.58
CA ASP A 107 -24.80 20.06 -32.97
C ASP A 107 -24.89 18.56 -32.68
N HIS A 108 -25.39 18.20 -31.49
CA HIS A 108 -25.51 16.82 -31.03
C HIS A 108 -26.34 15.93 -31.97
N ARG A 109 -27.26 16.49 -32.75
CA ARG A 109 -28.10 15.76 -33.73
C ARG A 109 -27.30 15.25 -34.93
N VAL A 110 -26.07 15.73 -35.12
CA VAL A 110 -25.14 15.20 -36.12
C VAL A 110 -24.63 13.82 -35.71
N ILE A 111 -24.60 13.49 -34.43
CA ILE A 111 -24.05 12.25 -33.92
C ILE A 111 -25.15 11.20 -33.79
N HIS A 112 -24.99 10.10 -34.51
CA HIS A 112 -25.80 8.89 -34.38
C HIS A 112 -24.90 7.80 -33.80
N SER A 113 -25.04 7.56 -32.51
CA SER A 113 -24.26 6.55 -31.77
C SER A 113 -25.19 5.43 -31.30
N ASP A 114 -24.80 4.16 -31.44
CA ASP A 114 -25.47 3.04 -30.77
C ASP A 114 -24.58 1.78 -30.69
N HIS A 115 -24.79 0.92 -29.69
CA HIS A 115 -24.02 -0.33 -29.48
C HIS A 115 -22.49 -0.14 -29.40
N ASN A 116 -22.02 0.98 -28.84
CA ASN A 116 -20.60 1.22 -28.57
C ASN A 116 -20.26 1.00 -27.09
N LEU A 117 -19.05 0.53 -26.83
CA LEU A 117 -18.43 0.59 -25.51
C LEU A 117 -17.68 1.92 -25.38
N ILE A 118 -18.16 2.83 -24.54
CA ILE A 118 -17.60 4.17 -24.39
C ILE A 118 -17.31 4.45 -22.91
N GLN A 119 -16.07 4.79 -22.58
CA GLN A 119 -15.72 5.28 -21.24
C GLN A 119 -16.30 6.69 -21.00
N PHE A 120 -16.78 6.95 -19.79
CA PHE A 120 -17.48 8.16 -19.36
C PHE A 120 -18.87 8.32 -20.01
N LEU A 121 -19.56 7.22 -20.28
CA LEU A 121 -20.81 7.19 -21.04
C LEU A 121 -21.89 8.09 -20.42
N ASP A 122 -21.96 8.15 -19.09
CA ASP A 122 -22.96 8.96 -18.38
C ASP A 122 -22.88 10.44 -18.75
N ASN A 123 -21.70 10.97 -19.07
CA ASN A 123 -21.56 12.36 -19.56
C ASN A 123 -22.15 12.52 -20.96
N TYR A 124 -21.95 11.54 -21.85
CA TYR A 124 -22.44 11.58 -23.23
C TYR A 124 -23.95 11.35 -23.34
N LYS A 125 -24.53 10.54 -22.45
CA LYS A 125 -25.98 10.39 -22.30
C LYS A 125 -26.62 11.57 -21.57
N GLY A 126 -25.92 12.13 -20.58
CA GLY A 126 -26.39 13.21 -19.74
C GLY A 126 -26.22 14.58 -20.38
N SER A 127 -25.12 15.25 -20.06
CA SER A 127 -24.91 16.67 -20.38
C SER A 127 -24.74 16.93 -21.88
N GLN A 128 -24.07 16.02 -22.61
CA GLN A 128 -23.83 16.15 -24.05
C GLN A 128 -25.00 15.61 -24.90
N ASN A 129 -25.77 14.66 -24.35
CA ASN A 129 -27.01 14.12 -24.91
C ASN A 129 -26.90 13.71 -26.40
N TRP A 130 -25.93 12.87 -26.73
CA TRP A 130 -25.79 12.29 -28.08
C TRP A 130 -25.57 10.78 -28.10
N ALA A 131 -25.18 10.17 -26.99
CA ALA A 131 -24.96 8.73 -26.93
C ALA A 131 -26.28 7.95 -27.07
N GLY A 132 -26.19 6.81 -27.76
CA GLY A 132 -27.30 5.93 -28.07
C GLY A 132 -27.86 5.16 -26.89
N PRO A 133 -29.09 4.63 -27.00
CA PRO A 133 -29.70 3.83 -25.94
C PRO A 133 -28.92 2.56 -25.61
N ASN A 134 -28.32 1.89 -26.60
CA ASN A 134 -27.59 0.63 -26.42
C ASN A 134 -26.07 0.84 -26.30
N ASP A 135 -25.58 2.08 -26.31
CA ASP A 135 -24.21 2.37 -25.86
C ASP A 135 -24.09 1.99 -24.37
N PHE A 136 -22.93 1.44 -24.00
CA PHE A 136 -22.66 0.95 -22.65
C PHE A 136 -21.23 1.27 -22.20
N GLU A 137 -21.02 1.27 -20.88
CA GLU A 137 -19.71 1.44 -20.26
C GLU A 137 -19.38 0.18 -19.47
N ALA A 138 -18.21 -0.39 -19.74
CA ALA A 138 -17.66 -1.57 -19.07
C ALA A 138 -16.15 -1.61 -19.31
N ASP A 139 -15.44 -2.48 -18.58
CA ASP A 139 -14.10 -2.89 -18.98
C ASP A 139 -14.17 -3.64 -20.33
N PRO A 140 -13.41 -3.21 -21.37
CA PRO A 140 -13.33 -3.91 -22.64
C PRO A 140 -12.91 -5.38 -22.55
N GLY A 141 -12.17 -5.78 -21.52
CA GLY A 141 -11.74 -7.17 -21.31
C GLY A 141 -10.81 -7.68 -22.41
N PHE A 142 -9.75 -6.94 -22.72
CA PHE A 142 -8.70 -7.37 -23.64
C PHE A 142 -7.86 -8.51 -23.06
N ARG A 143 -7.25 -9.33 -23.92
CA ARG A 143 -6.40 -10.44 -23.47
C ARG A 143 -5.09 -9.99 -22.86
N ASP A 144 -4.37 -9.09 -23.54
CA ASP A 144 -3.07 -8.61 -23.12
C ASP A 144 -2.76 -7.22 -23.71
N PRO A 145 -3.48 -6.18 -23.25
CA PRO A 145 -3.35 -4.83 -23.80
C PRO A 145 -1.99 -4.19 -23.51
N GLU A 146 -1.28 -4.62 -22.46
CA GLU A 146 0.06 -4.11 -22.12
C GLU A 146 1.12 -4.49 -23.16
N ASN A 147 0.92 -5.64 -23.83
CA ASN A 147 1.77 -6.10 -24.91
C ASN A 147 1.16 -5.86 -26.31
N GLY A 148 0.07 -5.08 -26.39
CA GLY A 148 -0.58 -4.69 -27.64
C GLY A 148 -1.56 -5.70 -28.23
N ASP A 149 -1.96 -6.74 -27.49
CA ASP A 149 -3.04 -7.65 -27.88
C ASP A 149 -4.40 -7.13 -27.37
N PHE A 150 -5.07 -6.41 -28.26
CA PHE A 150 -6.42 -5.86 -28.05
C PHE A 150 -7.54 -6.83 -28.50
N SER A 151 -7.23 -8.11 -28.72
CA SER A 151 -8.28 -9.11 -28.94
C SER A 151 -9.08 -9.35 -27.65
N LEU A 152 -10.33 -9.78 -27.80
CA LEU A 152 -11.24 -9.94 -26.66
C LEU A 152 -10.91 -11.22 -25.87
N HIS A 153 -10.82 -11.10 -24.55
CA HIS A 153 -10.83 -12.22 -23.64
C HIS A 153 -12.20 -12.90 -23.64
N ARG A 154 -12.27 -14.21 -23.35
CA ARG A 154 -13.53 -14.98 -23.35
C ARG A 154 -14.60 -14.52 -22.35
N PHE A 155 -14.25 -13.61 -21.45
CA PHE A 155 -15.15 -13.02 -20.45
C PHE A 155 -15.36 -11.51 -20.70
N SER A 156 -14.98 -11.00 -21.87
CA SER A 156 -15.18 -9.60 -22.23
C SER A 156 -16.66 -9.24 -22.27
N ASN A 157 -16.99 -8.06 -21.74
CA ASN A 157 -18.34 -7.50 -21.83
C ASN A 157 -18.69 -7.01 -23.25
N SER A 158 -17.73 -6.98 -24.17
CA SER A 158 -17.92 -6.55 -25.56
C SER A 158 -18.45 -7.67 -26.46
N ILE A 159 -18.48 -8.90 -25.96
CA ILE A 159 -18.94 -10.09 -26.70
C ILE A 159 -20.46 -10.03 -26.90
N GLU A 160 -20.92 -10.29 -28.13
CA GLU A 160 -22.32 -10.38 -28.54
C GLU A 160 -23.16 -9.12 -28.19
N ARG A 161 -22.51 -7.95 -28.13
CA ARG A 161 -23.15 -6.67 -27.76
C ARG A 161 -23.31 -5.68 -28.91
N GLY A 162 -22.90 -6.05 -30.11
CA GLY A 162 -23.02 -5.22 -31.29
C GLY A 162 -24.36 -5.38 -32.03
N THR A 163 -24.44 -4.78 -33.21
CA THR A 163 -25.55 -4.92 -34.16
C THR A 163 -25.03 -5.15 -35.57
N LEU A 164 -25.77 -5.90 -36.39
CA LEU A 164 -25.42 -6.13 -37.80
C LEU A 164 -25.62 -4.90 -38.68
N GLU A 165 -26.51 -4.00 -38.28
CA GLU A 165 -26.80 -2.77 -39.00
C GLU A 165 -27.24 -1.64 -38.05
N PHE A 166 -26.92 -0.41 -38.43
CA PHE A 166 -27.38 0.80 -37.76
C PHE A 166 -27.45 1.95 -38.77
N GLU A 167 -28.53 2.74 -38.73
CA GLU A 167 -28.72 3.91 -39.61
C GLU A 167 -28.57 3.63 -41.13
N GLY A 168 -28.82 2.38 -41.55
CA GLY A 168 -28.71 1.94 -42.94
C GLY A 168 -27.29 1.49 -43.37
N PHE A 169 -26.35 1.40 -42.42
CA PHE A 169 -25.00 0.89 -42.64
C PHE A 169 -24.81 -0.47 -41.98
N THR A 170 -24.13 -1.39 -42.65
CA THR A 170 -23.89 -2.75 -42.17
C THR A 170 -22.53 -2.88 -41.51
N ALA A 171 -22.44 -3.70 -40.45
CA ALA A 171 -21.17 -4.11 -39.87
C ALA A 171 -20.30 -4.88 -40.91
N PRO A 172 -18.97 -4.80 -40.83
CA PRO A 172 -18.08 -5.64 -41.62
C PRO A 172 -18.35 -7.14 -41.40
N THR A 173 -18.27 -7.94 -42.46
CA THR A 173 -18.49 -9.40 -42.40
C THR A 173 -17.30 -10.18 -41.83
N GLU A 174 -16.16 -9.52 -41.68
CA GLU A 174 -14.93 -10.07 -41.13
C GLU A 174 -14.33 -9.08 -40.12
N ASP A 175 -13.63 -9.59 -39.12
CA ASP A 175 -12.87 -8.81 -38.14
C ASP A 175 -11.50 -8.39 -38.70
N ILE A 176 -10.71 -7.63 -37.91
CA ILE A 176 -9.40 -7.11 -38.34
C ILE A 176 -8.37 -8.20 -38.69
N THR A 177 -8.60 -9.44 -38.26
CA THR A 177 -7.74 -10.60 -38.56
C THR A 177 -8.25 -11.44 -39.74
N GLY A 178 -9.39 -11.05 -40.33
CA GLY A 178 -10.08 -11.81 -41.38
C GLY A 178 -10.98 -12.92 -40.85
N LYS A 179 -11.28 -12.96 -39.54
CA LYS A 179 -12.22 -13.93 -38.97
C LYS A 179 -13.65 -13.53 -39.30
N GLN A 180 -14.52 -14.48 -39.67
CA GLN A 180 -15.94 -14.20 -39.89
C GLN A 180 -16.60 -13.53 -38.68
N ARG A 181 -17.62 -12.72 -38.96
CA ARG A 181 -18.48 -12.02 -38.00
C ARG A 181 -19.95 -12.07 -38.46
N PRO A 182 -20.93 -12.28 -37.56
CA PRO A 182 -20.77 -12.62 -36.14
C PRO A 182 -20.37 -14.09 -35.93
N VAL A 183 -19.83 -14.42 -34.77
CA VAL A 183 -19.49 -15.80 -34.39
C VAL A 183 -20.06 -16.13 -33.01
N PRO A 184 -21.10 -17.00 -32.92
CA PRO A 184 -21.75 -17.74 -34.01
C PRO A 184 -22.60 -16.86 -34.97
N PRO A 185 -22.92 -17.29 -36.20
CA PRO A 185 -23.63 -16.46 -37.19
C PRO A 185 -25.03 -15.96 -36.80
N GLU A 186 -25.65 -16.58 -35.78
CA GLU A 186 -26.96 -16.18 -35.26
C GLU A 186 -26.87 -15.27 -34.01
N SER A 187 -25.66 -14.99 -33.51
CA SER A 187 -25.47 -14.02 -32.43
C SER A 187 -25.35 -12.59 -32.99
N PRO A 188 -25.55 -11.56 -32.14
CA PRO A 188 -25.06 -10.24 -32.45
C PRO A 188 -23.51 -10.26 -32.59
N PRO A 189 -22.92 -9.39 -33.42
CA PRO A 189 -21.47 -9.28 -33.52
C PRO A 189 -20.86 -8.73 -32.25
N ASP A 190 -19.56 -8.93 -32.05
CA ASP A 190 -18.84 -8.30 -30.97
C ASP A 190 -18.58 -6.81 -31.26
N VAL A 191 -18.53 -6.04 -30.19
CA VAL A 191 -18.14 -4.63 -30.24
C VAL A 191 -16.62 -4.55 -30.34
N GLY A 192 -16.12 -3.72 -31.25
CA GLY A 192 -14.71 -3.50 -31.52
C GLY A 192 -14.19 -4.17 -32.80
N ALA A 193 -12.87 -4.08 -32.98
CA ALA A 193 -12.16 -4.55 -34.17
C ALA A 193 -12.03 -6.09 -34.26
N TYR A 194 -12.16 -6.78 -33.13
CA TYR A 194 -12.02 -8.23 -33.03
C TYR A 194 -13.37 -8.88 -32.78
N GLU A 195 -13.55 -10.07 -33.33
CA GLU A 195 -14.65 -10.96 -32.98
C GLU A 195 -14.07 -12.07 -32.08
N GLN A 196 -14.83 -12.56 -31.11
CA GLN A 196 -14.52 -13.67 -30.22
C GLN A 196 -15.21 -14.95 -30.74
N GLY A 197 -14.71 -16.12 -30.36
CA GLY A 197 -15.23 -17.40 -30.82
C GLY A 197 -14.51 -17.96 -32.05
N VAL A 198 -14.73 -19.24 -32.33
CA VAL A 198 -14.14 -19.95 -33.47
C VAL A 198 -15.03 -19.78 -34.69
N GLY A 199 -14.53 -19.22 -35.79
CA GLY A 199 -15.29 -19.02 -37.04
C GLY A 199 -15.80 -20.31 -37.70
N PHE A 200 -15.51 -21.45 -37.09
CA PHE A 200 -15.89 -22.80 -37.50
C PHE A 200 -16.51 -23.53 -36.31
N GLN A 201 -17.41 -24.47 -36.60
CA GLN A 201 -17.77 -25.52 -35.68
C GLN A 201 -16.61 -26.50 -35.60
N ILE A 202 -15.94 -26.52 -34.44
CA ILE A 202 -14.80 -27.40 -34.18
C ILE A 202 -15.24 -28.49 -33.20
N THR A 203 -15.07 -29.73 -33.61
CA THR A 203 -15.30 -30.90 -32.76
C THR A 203 -14.01 -31.67 -32.62
N PHE A 204 -13.64 -32.00 -31.39
CA PHE A 204 -12.54 -32.92 -31.11
C PHE A 204 -13.09 -34.29 -30.71
N THR A 205 -12.45 -35.36 -31.18
CA THR A 205 -12.77 -36.73 -30.78
C THR A 205 -11.49 -37.44 -30.34
N PRO A 206 -11.47 -38.09 -29.16
CA PRO A 206 -12.57 -38.16 -28.19
C PRO A 206 -12.82 -36.82 -27.46
N GLU A 207 -14.03 -36.62 -26.94
CA GLU A 207 -14.42 -35.40 -26.19
C GLU A 207 -13.92 -35.40 -24.74
N GLU A 208 -13.48 -36.55 -24.24
CA GLU A 208 -12.81 -36.72 -22.96
C GLU A 208 -12.01 -38.03 -23.00
N GLY A 209 -11.02 -38.16 -22.13
CA GLY A 209 -10.25 -39.40 -22.07
C GLY A 209 -9.04 -39.33 -21.16
N THR A 210 -8.54 -40.52 -20.86
CA THR A 210 -7.29 -40.72 -20.14
C THR A 210 -6.30 -41.46 -21.02
N VAL A 211 -5.01 -41.17 -20.85
CA VAL A 211 -3.91 -41.88 -21.49
C VAL A 211 -3.00 -42.42 -20.39
N ASP A 212 -2.73 -43.73 -20.40
CA ASP A 212 -1.81 -44.32 -19.43
C ASP A 212 -0.36 -43.83 -19.69
N PRO A 213 0.49 -43.70 -18.66
CA PRO A 213 1.91 -43.40 -18.85
C PRO A 213 2.56 -44.34 -19.86
N GLY A 214 3.30 -43.78 -20.82
CA GLY A 214 3.94 -44.51 -21.92
C GLY A 214 3.02 -44.85 -23.10
N ALA A 215 1.70 -44.62 -22.99
CA ALA A 215 0.73 -44.88 -24.05
C ALA A 215 0.52 -43.66 -24.96
N THR A 216 -0.22 -43.90 -26.05
CA THR A 216 -0.58 -42.89 -27.05
C THR A 216 -2.08 -42.69 -27.13
N LEU A 217 -2.50 -41.48 -27.51
CA LEU A 217 -3.89 -41.09 -27.73
C LEU A 217 -4.01 -40.44 -29.12
N GLU A 218 -4.88 -40.97 -29.97
CA GLU A 218 -5.26 -40.33 -31.23
C GLU A 218 -6.38 -39.31 -30.94
N VAL A 219 -6.18 -38.07 -31.38
CA VAL A 219 -7.14 -36.98 -31.31
C VAL A 219 -7.44 -36.52 -32.73
N GLN A 220 -8.73 -36.52 -33.06
CA GLN A 220 -9.24 -36.04 -34.33
C GLN A 220 -9.89 -34.67 -34.12
N LEU A 221 -9.52 -33.70 -34.96
CA LEU A 221 -10.22 -32.45 -35.15
C LEU A 221 -11.12 -32.57 -36.38
N GLU A 222 -12.37 -32.14 -36.26
CA GLU A 222 -13.29 -31.88 -37.37
C GLU A 222 -13.66 -30.40 -37.36
N ALA A 223 -13.44 -29.70 -38.47
CA ALA A 223 -13.77 -28.30 -38.67
C ALA A 223 -14.81 -28.16 -39.79
N LYS A 224 -15.95 -27.53 -39.45
CA LYS A 224 -17.04 -27.23 -40.38
C LYS A 224 -17.40 -25.75 -40.32
N GLY A 225 -17.78 -25.17 -41.45
CA GLY A 225 -18.53 -23.93 -41.46
C GLY A 225 -19.84 -24.09 -40.70
N TRP A 226 -20.40 -22.98 -40.23
CA TRP A 226 -21.66 -22.97 -39.49
C TRP A 226 -22.88 -23.43 -40.32
N ASP A 227 -22.76 -23.42 -41.65
CA ASP A 227 -23.71 -24.03 -42.59
C ASP A 227 -23.57 -25.57 -42.70
N GLY A 228 -22.65 -26.15 -41.93
CA GLY A 228 -22.33 -27.58 -41.90
C GLY A 228 -21.37 -28.03 -43.00
N THR A 229 -20.88 -27.13 -43.86
CA THR A 229 -19.90 -27.47 -44.89
C THR A 229 -18.54 -27.78 -44.26
N ALA A 230 -17.85 -28.81 -44.75
CA ALA A 230 -16.50 -29.11 -44.27
C ALA A 230 -15.51 -28.02 -44.68
N LEU A 231 -14.55 -27.70 -43.81
CA LEU A 231 -13.43 -26.84 -44.18
C LEU A 231 -12.68 -27.39 -45.39
N GLU A 232 -12.22 -26.50 -46.27
CA GLU A 232 -11.54 -26.83 -47.52
C GLU A 232 -10.35 -27.79 -47.31
N ASP A 233 -10.21 -28.76 -48.21
CA ASP A 233 -9.10 -29.70 -48.24
C ASP A 233 -7.77 -28.97 -48.40
N GLY A 234 -6.75 -29.40 -47.66
CA GLY A 234 -5.42 -28.78 -47.71
C GLY A 234 -5.25 -27.57 -46.77
N SER A 235 -6.28 -27.18 -46.02
CA SER A 235 -6.15 -26.13 -44.99
C SER A 235 -5.12 -26.54 -43.95
N SER A 236 -4.14 -25.67 -43.65
CA SER A 236 -3.01 -26.00 -42.77
C SER A 236 -3.43 -26.23 -41.32
N VAL A 237 -2.76 -27.17 -40.65
CA VAL A 237 -2.93 -27.49 -39.22
C VAL A 237 -1.56 -27.66 -38.56
N GLU A 238 -1.29 -26.88 -37.52
CA GLU A 238 -0.11 -27.06 -36.65
C GLU A 238 -0.55 -27.58 -35.28
N TRP A 239 0.02 -28.70 -34.82
CA TRP A 239 -0.38 -29.36 -33.58
C TRP A 239 0.56 -29.04 -32.42
N LYS A 240 0.00 -28.76 -31.25
CA LYS A 240 0.72 -28.59 -29.98
C LYS A 240 -0.04 -29.26 -28.84
N VAL A 241 0.62 -29.40 -27.70
CA VAL A 241 -0.05 -29.73 -26.43
C VAL A 241 0.01 -28.53 -25.50
N SER A 242 -0.97 -28.45 -24.60
CA SER A 242 -0.99 -27.45 -23.52
C SER A 242 -1.27 -28.12 -22.18
N PRO A 243 -0.49 -27.84 -21.13
CA PRO A 243 0.71 -26.99 -21.16
C PRO A 243 1.84 -27.65 -21.97
N ASP A 244 2.78 -26.84 -22.47
CA ASP A 244 3.98 -27.36 -23.12
C ASP A 244 4.85 -28.02 -22.04
N SER A 245 5.08 -29.32 -22.15
CA SER A 245 5.78 -30.11 -21.13
C SER A 245 6.48 -31.32 -21.74
N SER A 246 7.40 -31.92 -20.98
CA SER A 246 7.98 -33.20 -21.32
C SER A 246 7.06 -34.40 -21.05
N TYR A 247 5.96 -34.22 -20.31
CA TYR A 247 5.08 -35.31 -19.90
C TYR A 247 4.15 -35.78 -21.00
N VAL A 248 3.71 -34.88 -21.89
CA VAL A 248 2.91 -35.23 -23.06
C VAL A 248 3.46 -34.50 -24.26
N THR A 249 3.64 -35.20 -25.38
CA THR A 249 4.18 -34.62 -26.62
C THR A 249 3.35 -35.04 -27.82
N VAL A 250 3.35 -34.25 -28.89
CA VAL A 250 2.79 -34.66 -30.19
C VAL A 250 3.76 -35.63 -30.86
N GLU A 251 3.42 -36.90 -30.96
CA GLU A 251 4.25 -37.92 -31.62
C GLU A 251 4.13 -37.82 -33.15
N SER A 252 2.93 -37.49 -33.64
CA SER A 252 2.67 -37.19 -35.06
C SER A 252 1.38 -36.40 -35.23
N GLY A 253 1.24 -35.69 -36.36
CA GLY A 253 -0.02 -35.01 -36.72
C GLY A 253 -0.09 -34.69 -38.20
N GLU A 254 -1.30 -34.74 -38.75
CA GLU A 254 -1.60 -34.35 -40.11
C GLU A 254 -1.47 -32.83 -40.24
N ALA A 255 -0.66 -32.36 -41.18
CA ALA A 255 -0.38 -30.93 -41.37
C ALA A 255 -1.47 -30.19 -42.15
N THR A 256 -2.46 -30.90 -42.67
CA THR A 256 -3.55 -30.35 -43.48
C THR A 256 -4.85 -31.11 -43.26
N THR A 257 -6.00 -30.45 -43.40
CA THR A 257 -7.31 -31.09 -43.36
C THR A 257 -7.63 -31.88 -44.63
N THR A 258 -8.43 -32.93 -44.50
CA THR A 258 -9.12 -33.64 -45.59
C THR A 258 -10.57 -33.88 -45.18
N GLY A 259 -11.53 -33.36 -45.94
CA GLY A 259 -12.95 -33.33 -45.59
C GLY A 259 -13.22 -32.57 -44.29
N GLY A 260 -12.46 -31.51 -44.02
CA GLY A 260 -12.51 -30.77 -42.76
C GLY A 260 -11.91 -31.49 -41.55
N ILE A 261 -11.33 -32.68 -41.73
CA ILE A 261 -10.77 -33.50 -40.64
C ILE A 261 -9.25 -33.47 -40.66
N ALA A 262 -8.62 -33.40 -39.49
CA ALA A 262 -7.19 -33.66 -39.30
C ALA A 262 -6.97 -34.42 -37.98
N LYS A 263 -5.94 -35.29 -37.94
CA LYS A 263 -5.63 -36.11 -36.77
C LYS A 263 -4.23 -35.86 -36.21
N ALA A 264 -4.09 -35.99 -34.89
CA ALA A 264 -2.82 -36.05 -34.21
C ALA A 264 -2.76 -37.22 -33.24
N THR A 265 -1.56 -37.79 -33.09
CA THR A 265 -1.26 -38.76 -32.03
C THR A 265 -0.38 -38.07 -31.00
N VAL A 266 -0.84 -38.03 -29.76
CA VAL A 266 -0.05 -37.57 -28.62
C VAL A 266 0.43 -38.75 -27.79
N LYS A 267 1.54 -38.57 -27.08
CA LYS A 267 2.17 -39.60 -26.26
C LYS A 267 2.47 -39.10 -24.87
N ALA A 268 2.01 -39.85 -23.87
CA ALA A 268 2.41 -39.64 -22.48
C ALA A 268 3.78 -40.29 -22.24
N ALA A 269 4.69 -39.58 -21.57
CA ALA A 269 5.96 -40.12 -21.12
C ALA A 269 5.73 -41.22 -20.06
N ASN A 270 6.71 -42.11 -19.87
CA ASN A 270 6.61 -43.18 -18.88
C ASN A 270 6.62 -42.66 -17.43
N ASP A 271 7.22 -41.50 -17.21
CA ASP A 271 7.36 -40.80 -15.93
C ASP A 271 6.34 -39.68 -15.76
N ALA A 272 5.36 -39.56 -16.66
CA ALA A 272 4.30 -38.58 -16.54
C ALA A 272 3.43 -38.87 -15.29
N PRO A 273 3.19 -37.87 -14.42
CA PRO A 273 2.43 -38.07 -13.19
C PRO A 273 0.94 -38.33 -13.50
N SER A 274 0.33 -39.22 -12.71
CA SER A 274 -1.12 -39.43 -12.79
C SER A 274 -1.85 -38.16 -12.39
N GLY A 275 -2.90 -37.81 -13.14
CA GLY A 275 -3.64 -36.57 -13.00
C GLY A 275 -3.09 -35.42 -13.82
N PHE A 276 -1.94 -35.55 -14.49
CA PHE A 276 -1.45 -34.48 -15.37
C PHE A 276 -2.49 -34.16 -16.45
N GLN A 277 -3.05 -32.96 -16.38
CA GLN A 277 -4.05 -32.49 -17.32
C GLN A 277 -3.37 -31.90 -18.55
N PHE A 278 -3.84 -32.26 -19.73
CA PHE A 278 -3.38 -31.65 -20.97
C PHE A 278 -4.53 -31.47 -21.96
N ARG A 279 -4.31 -30.59 -22.93
CA ARG A 279 -5.17 -30.37 -24.10
C ARG A 279 -4.34 -30.49 -25.36
N VAL A 280 -4.96 -30.94 -26.43
CA VAL A 280 -4.39 -30.88 -27.78
C VAL A 280 -4.82 -29.57 -28.41
N ARG A 281 -3.85 -28.77 -28.82
CA ARG A 281 -4.05 -27.52 -29.55
C ARG A 281 -3.80 -27.76 -31.04
N ALA A 282 -4.60 -27.11 -31.87
CA ALA A 282 -4.34 -26.97 -33.28
C ALA A 282 -4.38 -25.50 -33.70
N LEU A 283 -3.43 -25.06 -34.53
CA LEU A 283 -3.50 -23.78 -35.23
C LEU A 283 -3.99 -24.05 -36.66
N LEU A 284 -5.28 -23.82 -36.87
CA LEU A 284 -5.97 -24.03 -38.13
C LEU A 284 -5.76 -22.81 -39.04
N THR A 285 -5.60 -23.04 -40.36
CA THR A 285 -5.35 -22.01 -41.39
C THR A 285 -4.18 -21.05 -41.11
N GLY A 286 -3.31 -21.40 -40.14
CA GLY A 286 -2.14 -20.63 -39.74
C GLY A 286 -2.40 -19.51 -38.73
N ASN A 287 -3.66 -19.26 -38.33
CA ASN A 287 -4.01 -18.16 -37.44
C ASN A 287 -5.21 -18.43 -36.50
N ILE A 288 -5.92 -19.55 -36.62
CA ILE A 288 -7.09 -19.87 -35.81
C ILE A 288 -6.71 -20.92 -34.76
N PRO A 289 -6.40 -20.52 -33.52
CA PRO A 289 -6.09 -21.47 -32.45
C PRO A 289 -7.37 -22.13 -31.95
N VAL A 290 -7.35 -23.45 -31.86
CA VAL A 290 -8.45 -24.27 -31.34
C VAL A 290 -7.88 -25.28 -30.35
N GLU A 291 -8.66 -25.63 -29.33
CA GLU A 291 -8.24 -26.56 -28.29
C GLU A 291 -9.25 -27.68 -28.12
N SER A 292 -8.75 -28.88 -27.86
CA SER A 292 -9.58 -29.99 -27.41
C SER A 292 -10.14 -29.74 -26.01
N PRO A 293 -11.14 -30.54 -25.59
CA PRO A 293 -11.41 -30.77 -24.19
C PRO A 293 -10.17 -31.28 -23.44
N SER A 294 -10.28 -31.34 -22.11
CA SER A 294 -9.19 -31.78 -21.25
C SER A 294 -9.05 -33.29 -21.25
N PHE A 295 -7.83 -33.75 -21.43
CA PHE A 295 -7.40 -35.13 -21.23
C PHE A 295 -6.52 -35.22 -19.99
N PHE A 296 -6.35 -36.43 -19.46
CA PHE A 296 -5.50 -36.67 -18.30
C PHE A 296 -4.54 -37.82 -18.55
N VAL A 297 -3.32 -37.72 -18.03
CA VAL A 297 -2.45 -38.88 -17.87
C VAL A 297 -2.93 -39.69 -16.66
N GLY A 298 -3.19 -40.98 -16.82
CA GLY A 298 -3.72 -41.82 -15.76
C GLY A 298 -5.08 -41.37 -15.24
N GLN A 299 -5.36 -41.56 -13.95
CA GLN A 299 -6.63 -41.14 -13.35
C GLN A 299 -6.59 -39.68 -12.93
N LYS A 300 -7.73 -39.00 -13.13
CA LYS A 300 -7.99 -37.68 -12.56
C LYS A 300 -7.85 -37.75 -11.03
N VAL A 301 -7.01 -36.88 -10.48
CA VAL A 301 -6.93 -36.64 -9.03
C VAL A 301 -8.17 -35.86 -8.59
N GLU A 302 -8.95 -36.45 -7.68
CA GLU A 302 -10.12 -35.85 -7.04
C GLU A 302 -9.81 -35.54 -5.57
N ALA A 303 -8.89 -34.60 -5.36
CA ALA A 303 -8.48 -34.14 -4.04
C ALA A 303 -8.19 -32.62 -4.07
N PRO A 304 -8.35 -31.92 -2.94
CA PRO A 304 -7.97 -30.51 -2.83
C PRO A 304 -6.44 -30.33 -2.89
N PRO A 305 -5.96 -29.16 -3.35
CA PRO A 305 -4.53 -28.83 -3.32
C PRO A 305 -3.95 -28.91 -1.89
N PRO A 306 -2.66 -29.24 -1.72
CA PRO A 306 -1.95 -29.14 -0.46
C PRO A 306 -1.87 -27.69 0.03
N ALA A 307 -1.48 -27.52 1.30
CA ALA A 307 -1.28 -26.21 1.88
C ALA A 307 -0.16 -25.42 1.17
N PRO A 308 -0.28 -24.08 1.08
CA PRO A 308 0.82 -23.21 0.66
C PRO A 308 2.11 -23.53 1.44
N ALA A 309 3.25 -23.65 0.73
CA ALA A 309 4.53 -23.91 1.36
C ALA A 309 5.21 -22.59 1.74
N ASN A 310 5.98 -22.56 2.84
CA ASN A 310 6.76 -21.39 3.27
C ASN A 310 5.97 -20.06 3.29
N LEU A 311 4.71 -20.13 3.74
CA LEU A 311 3.83 -18.97 3.88
C LEU A 311 4.49 -17.94 4.81
N ARG A 312 4.57 -16.69 4.35
CA ARG A 312 5.19 -15.57 5.06
C ARG A 312 4.38 -14.29 4.86
N ILE A 313 4.57 -13.35 5.78
CA ILE A 313 3.94 -12.03 5.74
C ILE A 313 5.00 -10.93 5.75
N ILE A 314 4.71 -9.81 5.10
CA ILE A 314 5.60 -8.65 4.98
C ILE A 314 4.80 -7.39 5.33
N PRO A 315 5.28 -6.53 6.25
CA PRO A 315 6.46 -6.75 7.10
C PRO A 315 6.24 -7.94 8.08
N ASP A 316 7.34 -8.58 8.47
CA ASP A 316 7.33 -9.58 9.54
C ASP A 316 7.61 -8.87 10.88
N GLY A 317 6.77 -9.14 11.88
CA GLY A 317 6.78 -8.43 13.16
C GLY A 317 5.77 -7.28 13.24
N TRP A 318 5.88 -6.49 14.31
CA TRP A 318 5.02 -5.33 14.57
C TRP A 318 5.34 -4.17 13.62
N THR A 319 4.30 -3.46 13.19
CA THR A 319 4.41 -2.29 12.30
C THR A 319 3.35 -1.24 12.65
N GLN A 320 3.66 0.03 12.38
CA GLN A 320 2.72 1.16 12.42
C GLN A 320 1.84 1.22 11.16
N ASP A 321 2.39 0.74 10.05
CA ASP A 321 1.75 0.80 8.74
C ASP A 321 0.80 -0.37 8.54
N ASN A 322 -0.49 -0.08 8.39
CA ASN A 322 -1.52 -1.08 8.14
C ASN A 322 -1.55 -1.49 6.65
N ASN A 323 -0.50 -2.15 6.20
CA ASN A 323 -0.37 -2.63 4.84
C ASN A 323 0.54 -3.86 4.80
N PHE A 324 -0.05 -5.01 4.50
CA PHE A 324 0.62 -6.30 4.49
C PHE A 324 0.62 -6.94 3.10
N ALA A 325 1.70 -7.65 2.81
CA ALA A 325 1.75 -8.62 1.72
C ALA A 325 1.91 -10.03 2.27
N ILE A 326 1.22 -11.00 1.67
CA ILE A 326 1.34 -12.42 2.02
C ILE A 326 1.94 -13.13 0.81
N GLU A 327 3.01 -13.88 1.04
CA GLU A 327 3.75 -14.59 0.00
C GLU A 327 3.94 -16.06 0.39
N TRP A 328 3.95 -16.96 -0.58
CA TRP A 328 4.22 -18.38 -0.37
C TRP A 328 4.92 -19.01 -1.57
N ASP A 329 5.46 -20.20 -1.35
CA ASP A 329 5.90 -21.09 -2.42
C ASP A 329 4.70 -21.98 -2.81
N SER A 330 4.45 -22.09 -4.11
CA SER A 330 3.39 -22.98 -4.61
C SER A 330 3.70 -24.43 -4.22
N PRO A 331 2.75 -25.15 -3.61
CA PRO A 331 2.97 -26.55 -3.28
C PRO A 331 3.08 -27.40 -4.55
N GLU A 332 3.69 -28.58 -4.43
CA GLU A 332 3.64 -29.57 -5.51
C GLU A 332 2.19 -30.02 -5.72
N TRP A 333 1.60 -29.60 -6.84
CA TRP A 333 0.24 -29.95 -7.22
C TRP A 333 0.14 -30.19 -8.73
N VAL A 334 -0.73 -31.14 -9.13
CA VAL A 334 -0.80 -31.60 -10.53
C VAL A 334 -1.66 -30.71 -11.43
N TYR A 335 -2.51 -29.86 -10.84
CA TYR A 335 -3.39 -28.95 -11.57
C TYR A 335 -3.00 -27.49 -11.32
N ASP A 336 -3.39 -26.63 -12.26
CA ASP A 336 -3.27 -25.18 -12.07
C ASP A 336 -4.13 -24.73 -10.87
N ILE A 337 -3.61 -23.73 -10.15
CA ILE A 337 -4.32 -23.09 -9.05
C ILE A 337 -5.19 -21.97 -9.65
N GLU A 338 -6.49 -22.00 -9.37
CA GLU A 338 -7.45 -20.97 -9.80
C GLU A 338 -7.34 -19.73 -8.90
N GLY A 339 -7.03 -19.93 -7.63
CA GLY A 339 -6.90 -18.85 -6.66
C GLY A 339 -6.61 -19.34 -5.25
N ALA A 340 -6.61 -18.41 -4.31
CA ALA A 340 -6.41 -18.68 -2.90
C ALA A 340 -7.63 -18.23 -2.09
N TRP A 341 -7.99 -19.03 -1.11
CA TRP A 341 -8.93 -18.67 -0.06
C TRP A 341 -8.18 -18.10 1.13
N LEU A 342 -8.76 -17.07 1.74
CA LEU A 342 -8.24 -16.43 2.93
C LEU A 342 -9.32 -16.40 4.00
N ARG A 343 -8.91 -16.55 5.26
CA ARG A 343 -9.77 -16.32 6.40
C ARG A 343 -9.01 -15.57 7.48
N TYR A 344 -9.57 -14.45 7.91
CA TYR A 344 -9.13 -13.72 9.11
C TYR A 344 -9.78 -14.34 10.36
N ASP A 345 -9.11 -14.27 11.50
CA ASP A 345 -9.67 -14.77 12.77
C ASP A 345 -11.09 -14.25 13.02
N ASN A 346 -12.02 -15.18 13.26
CA ASN A 346 -13.45 -14.93 13.49
C ASN A 346 -14.24 -14.31 12.33
N GLU A 347 -13.68 -14.24 11.13
CA GLU A 347 -14.35 -13.76 9.92
C GLU A 347 -14.72 -14.91 8.97
N GLU A 348 -15.67 -14.63 8.06
CA GLU A 348 -16.00 -15.54 6.97
C GLU A 348 -14.86 -15.60 5.94
N PRO A 349 -14.63 -16.76 5.32
CA PRO A 349 -13.59 -16.89 4.32
C PRO A 349 -13.99 -16.22 3.00
N PHE A 350 -13.01 -15.68 2.29
CA PHE A 350 -13.20 -15.07 0.97
C PHE A 350 -12.19 -15.62 -0.04
N PHE A 351 -12.59 -15.63 -1.31
CA PHE A 351 -11.79 -16.19 -2.40
C PHE A 351 -11.16 -15.08 -3.24
N VAL A 352 -9.88 -15.25 -3.55
CA VAL A 352 -9.11 -14.36 -4.44
C VAL A 352 -8.82 -15.11 -5.74
N PRO A 353 -9.53 -14.81 -6.85
CA PRO A 353 -9.47 -15.58 -8.10
C PRO A 353 -8.30 -15.13 -8.99
N ILE A 354 -7.07 -15.25 -8.48
CA ILE A 354 -5.85 -14.95 -9.24
C ILE A 354 -5.18 -16.27 -9.65
N PRO A 355 -5.09 -16.59 -10.96
CA PRO A 355 -4.48 -17.84 -11.43
C PRO A 355 -3.02 -17.98 -10.99
N ASN A 356 -2.66 -19.17 -10.49
CA ASN A 356 -1.31 -19.51 -10.03
C ASN A 356 -0.71 -18.51 -9.03
N VAL A 357 -1.58 -17.90 -8.21
CA VAL A 357 -1.18 -16.91 -7.21
C VAL A 357 -0.24 -17.49 -6.17
N ASN A 358 0.82 -16.73 -5.89
CA ASN A 358 1.81 -17.00 -4.85
C ASN A 358 2.13 -15.76 -4.00
N LYS A 359 1.45 -14.64 -4.27
CA LYS A 359 1.62 -13.37 -3.59
C LYS A 359 0.32 -12.57 -3.64
N LEU A 360 -0.04 -11.97 -2.50
CA LEU A 360 -1.16 -11.06 -2.32
C LEU A 360 -0.67 -9.78 -1.66
N GLU A 361 -1.02 -8.62 -2.21
CA GLU A 361 -0.63 -7.30 -1.70
C GLU A 361 -1.86 -6.51 -1.23
N GLY A 362 -1.64 -5.51 -0.37
CA GLY A 362 -2.70 -4.60 0.10
C GLY A 362 -3.58 -5.17 1.21
N GLY A 363 -3.12 -6.19 1.94
CA GLY A 363 -3.84 -6.75 3.08
C GLY A 363 -3.87 -5.77 4.25
N GLN A 364 -5.04 -5.60 4.88
CA GLN A 364 -5.20 -4.74 6.05
C GLN A 364 -5.62 -5.54 7.27
N ALA A 365 -5.01 -5.18 8.40
CA ALA A 365 -5.39 -5.60 9.73
C ALA A 365 -6.72 -4.98 10.16
N PRO A 366 -7.65 -5.76 10.72
CA PRO A 366 -8.96 -5.25 11.14
C PRO A 366 -8.91 -4.42 12.43
N PHE A 367 -7.91 -4.64 13.30
CA PHE A 367 -7.74 -3.96 14.58
C PHE A 367 -6.26 -3.98 15.02
N ASN A 368 -5.86 -3.05 15.89
CA ASN A 368 -4.54 -3.08 16.51
C ASN A 368 -4.40 -4.35 17.37
N GLY A 369 -3.32 -5.08 17.15
CA GLY A 369 -3.06 -6.35 17.81
C GLY A 369 -2.43 -7.38 16.87
N GLU A 370 -2.42 -8.62 17.35
CA GLU A 370 -2.10 -9.79 16.55
C GLU A 370 -3.38 -10.39 15.96
N PHE A 371 -3.35 -10.76 14.68
CA PHE A 371 -4.45 -11.51 14.06
C PHE A 371 -3.91 -12.57 13.10
N THR A 372 -4.51 -13.76 13.16
CA THR A 372 -4.12 -14.89 12.32
C THR A 372 -4.83 -14.82 10.97
N VAL A 373 -4.07 -15.08 9.90
CA VAL A 373 -4.59 -15.22 8.55
C VAL A 373 -4.33 -16.65 8.08
N LYS A 374 -5.40 -17.37 7.75
CA LYS A 374 -5.32 -18.68 7.10
C LYS A 374 -5.35 -18.53 5.60
N VAL A 375 -4.53 -19.29 4.90
CA VAL A 375 -4.50 -19.34 3.43
C VAL A 375 -4.52 -20.80 2.96
N TRP A 376 -5.45 -21.14 2.06
CA TRP A 376 -5.49 -22.43 1.35
C TRP A 376 -5.82 -22.20 -0.12
N LEU A 377 -5.55 -23.19 -0.96
CA LEU A 377 -5.64 -23.03 -2.42
C LEU A 377 -6.87 -23.74 -3.00
N GLN A 378 -7.34 -23.23 -4.13
CA GLN A 378 -8.37 -23.86 -4.96
C GLN A 378 -7.81 -24.11 -6.35
N ASP A 379 -7.99 -25.32 -6.88
CA ASP A 379 -7.60 -25.63 -8.26
C ASP A 379 -8.69 -25.26 -9.29
N VAL A 380 -8.35 -25.39 -10.56
CA VAL A 380 -9.27 -25.16 -11.70
C VAL A 380 -10.51 -26.08 -11.74
N PHE A 381 -10.59 -27.09 -10.88
CA PHE A 381 -11.78 -27.94 -10.71
C PHE A 381 -12.60 -27.57 -9.48
N GLN A 382 -12.31 -26.42 -8.86
CA GLN A 382 -12.94 -25.92 -7.64
C GLN A 382 -12.76 -26.85 -6.43
N GLN A 383 -11.70 -27.65 -6.44
CA GLN A 383 -11.34 -28.47 -5.30
C GLN A 383 -10.57 -27.62 -4.31
N SER A 384 -11.08 -27.51 -3.09
CA SER A 384 -10.46 -26.78 -1.99
C SER A 384 -10.85 -27.40 -0.65
N ASP A 385 -9.97 -27.28 0.34
CA ASP A 385 -10.23 -27.71 1.71
C ASP A 385 -9.46 -26.82 2.68
N GLU A 386 -10.17 -26.20 3.62
CA GLU A 386 -9.59 -25.35 4.65
C GLU A 386 -8.65 -26.14 5.59
N ALA A 387 -8.84 -27.46 5.71
CA ALA A 387 -7.92 -28.31 6.46
C ALA A 387 -6.49 -28.31 5.87
N ASN A 388 -6.34 -27.92 4.59
CA ASN A 388 -5.07 -27.69 3.91
C ASN A 388 -4.64 -26.22 3.97
N SER A 389 -4.91 -25.52 5.07
CA SER A 389 -4.44 -24.15 5.25
C SER A 389 -3.04 -24.08 5.85
N ALA A 390 -2.31 -23.03 5.46
CA ALA A 390 -1.15 -22.52 6.19
C ALA A 390 -1.55 -21.20 6.87
N GLU A 391 -0.82 -20.82 7.92
CA GLU A 391 -1.17 -19.66 8.76
C GLU A 391 0.01 -18.69 8.89
N VAL A 392 -0.30 -17.40 8.90
CA VAL A 392 0.62 -16.31 9.27
C VAL A 392 -0.06 -15.40 10.27
N VAL A 393 0.73 -14.70 11.08
CA VAL A 393 0.24 -13.73 12.06
C VAL A 393 0.69 -12.35 11.63
N ALA A 394 -0.29 -11.49 11.37
CA ALA A 394 -0.06 -10.08 11.14
C ALA A 394 -0.11 -9.33 12.48
N ARG A 395 0.79 -8.37 12.66
CA ARG A 395 0.94 -7.61 13.90
C ARG A 395 0.96 -6.13 13.58
N TRP A 396 -0.11 -5.44 13.93
CA TRP A 396 -0.28 -4.04 13.59
C TRP A 396 -0.60 -3.23 14.84
N ASP A 397 0.10 -2.12 15.02
CA ASP A 397 -0.22 -1.15 16.05
C ASP A 397 0.23 0.25 15.63
N ASN A 398 -0.73 1.17 15.51
CA ASN A 398 -0.48 2.58 15.21
C ASN A 398 -0.78 3.51 16.39
N THR A 399 -0.99 2.95 17.58
CA THR A 399 -1.32 3.74 18.78
C THR A 399 -0.07 3.89 19.63
N PRO A 400 0.34 5.12 19.97
CA PRO A 400 1.42 5.32 20.93
C PRO A 400 1.11 4.74 22.31
N PRO A 401 2.14 4.32 23.09
CA PRO A 401 1.98 3.94 24.49
C PRO A 401 1.21 4.97 25.32
N GLU A 402 0.56 4.51 26.39
CA GLU A 402 -0.18 5.38 27.30
C GLU A 402 0.71 6.45 27.96
N ASP A 403 0.06 7.53 28.41
CA ASP A 403 0.70 8.59 29.18
C ASP A 403 1.19 8.09 30.54
N PHE A 404 2.26 8.70 31.03
CA PHE A 404 2.86 8.38 32.33
C PHE A 404 3.45 9.62 32.98
N GLU A 405 3.58 9.57 34.31
CA GLU A 405 4.15 10.66 35.08
C GLU A 405 5.62 10.41 35.42
N LEU A 406 6.42 11.47 35.32
CA LEU A 406 7.76 11.51 35.90
C LEU A 406 7.65 11.60 37.44
N LEU A 407 8.57 10.97 38.16
CA LEU A 407 8.56 10.93 39.63
C LEU A 407 9.74 11.71 40.20
N ASN A 408 10.98 11.28 39.92
CA ASN A 408 12.20 11.95 40.38
C ASN A 408 13.22 12.11 39.24
N PRO A 409 14.02 13.18 39.21
CA PRO A 409 13.94 14.38 40.06
C PRO A 409 12.61 15.15 39.90
N GLN A 410 12.19 15.84 40.97
CA GLN A 410 10.99 16.68 40.92
C GLN A 410 11.26 17.93 40.08
N ASP A 411 10.20 18.48 39.47
CA ASP A 411 10.35 19.71 38.67
C ASP A 411 10.86 20.88 39.55
N GLY A 412 11.93 21.52 39.11
CA GLY A 412 12.62 22.60 39.82
C GLY A 412 13.49 22.16 41.00
N SER A 413 13.72 20.86 41.21
CA SER A 413 14.54 20.37 42.34
C SER A 413 16.01 20.77 42.21
N TRP A 414 16.67 20.95 43.36
CA TRP A 414 18.12 21.13 43.47
C TRP A 414 18.76 19.81 43.91
N ILE A 415 19.87 19.44 43.29
CA ILE A 415 20.64 18.23 43.58
C ILE A 415 22.02 18.68 44.04
N GLY A 416 22.37 18.31 45.29
CA GLY A 416 23.58 18.74 45.98
C GLY A 416 24.57 17.63 46.33
N ILE A 417 25.64 18.00 47.05
CA ILE A 417 26.63 17.04 47.58
C ILE A 417 26.09 16.21 48.75
N GLU A 418 25.03 16.61 49.45
CA GLU A 418 24.50 15.87 50.62
C GLU A 418 23.44 14.80 50.30
N ASP A 419 22.92 14.75 49.06
CA ASP A 419 22.13 13.61 48.57
C ASP A 419 22.99 12.34 48.35
N GLN A 420 24.20 12.32 48.92
CA GLN A 420 25.12 11.19 48.98
C GLN A 420 24.80 10.34 50.21
N PRO A 421 24.46 9.05 50.07
CA PRO A 421 24.27 8.18 51.22
C PRO A 421 25.63 7.87 51.85
N SER A 422 26.13 8.71 52.74
CA SER A 422 27.39 8.54 53.50
C SER A 422 28.70 8.73 52.71
N PRO A 423 29.79 9.17 53.38
CA PRO A 423 31.11 9.29 52.75
C PRO A 423 31.68 7.90 52.42
N GLY A 424 31.49 7.46 51.19
CA GLY A 424 31.99 6.17 50.68
C GLY A 424 31.08 5.48 49.66
N ASP A 425 29.78 5.79 49.65
CA ASP A 425 28.87 5.36 48.59
C ASP A 425 28.60 6.55 47.67
N ALA A 426 29.01 6.44 46.41
CA ALA A 426 28.79 7.49 45.42
C ALA A 426 27.27 7.76 45.33
N GLY A 427 26.86 8.96 45.72
CA GLY A 427 25.48 9.43 45.56
C GLY A 427 25.15 9.44 44.09
N ASN A 428 24.14 8.66 43.75
CA ASN A 428 23.71 8.47 42.39
C ASN A 428 22.37 9.18 42.22
N ILE A 429 22.26 10.00 41.18
CA ILE A 429 20.98 10.58 40.79
C ILE A 429 20.11 9.45 40.24
N VAL A 430 18.92 9.30 40.80
CA VAL A 430 17.93 8.32 40.35
C VAL A 430 16.85 9.06 39.57
N PHE A 431 16.73 8.71 38.31
CA PHE A 431 15.62 9.10 37.46
C PHE A 431 14.53 8.05 37.59
N SER A 432 13.32 8.45 37.94
CA SER A 432 12.21 7.53 38.07
C SER A 432 10.91 8.04 37.48
N TRP A 433 10.11 7.13 36.94
CA TRP A 433 8.83 7.41 36.30
C TRP A 433 7.86 6.23 36.46
N GLN A 434 6.56 6.51 36.34
CA GLN A 434 5.53 5.47 36.34
C GLN A 434 5.70 4.54 35.14
N HIS A 435 5.43 3.25 35.33
CA HIS A 435 5.27 2.33 34.21
C HIS A 435 4.03 2.73 33.40
N ASN A 436 4.18 2.90 32.08
CA ASN A 436 3.04 2.92 31.17
C ASN A 436 2.80 1.55 30.56
N THR A 437 1.61 1.37 29.98
CA THR A 437 1.30 0.20 29.18
C THR A 437 1.05 0.58 27.73
N ASP A 438 1.26 -0.38 26.85
CA ASP A 438 0.67 -0.37 25.51
C ASP A 438 -0.16 -1.64 25.35
N ASN A 439 -1.37 -1.50 24.81
CA ASN A 439 -2.37 -2.56 24.83
C ASN A 439 -2.23 -3.55 23.65
N ALA A 440 -1.55 -3.17 22.57
CA ALA A 440 -1.44 -4.01 21.38
C ALA A 440 -0.03 -4.60 21.23
N SER A 441 0.97 -3.76 20.99
CA SER A 441 2.35 -4.19 20.71
C SER A 441 3.24 -4.27 21.95
N GLY A 442 2.80 -3.68 23.06
CA GLY A 442 3.55 -3.63 24.32
C GLY A 442 4.81 -2.78 24.20
N ILE A 443 5.42 -2.44 25.34
CA ILE A 443 6.59 -1.55 25.36
C ILE A 443 7.84 -2.30 24.95
N ALA A 444 8.57 -1.76 23.96
CA ALA A 444 9.87 -2.27 23.54
C ALA A 444 11.01 -1.67 24.37
N LEU A 445 11.01 -0.34 24.55
CA LEU A 445 12.04 0.34 25.34
C LEU A 445 11.62 1.74 25.84
N PHE A 446 12.29 2.17 26.90
CA PHE A 446 12.30 3.56 27.38
C PHE A 446 13.58 4.26 26.91
N LYS A 447 13.50 5.54 26.56
CA LYS A 447 14.66 6.43 26.39
C LYS A 447 14.62 7.53 27.43
N LEU A 448 15.56 7.52 28.37
CA LEU A 448 15.81 8.66 29.23
C LEU A 448 16.69 9.65 28.47
N ILE A 449 16.24 10.90 28.36
CA ILE A 449 16.95 11.96 27.65
C ILE A 449 17.18 13.11 28.63
N ILE A 450 18.43 13.56 28.69
CA ILE A 450 18.85 14.72 29.48
C ILE A 450 19.52 15.71 28.53
N VAL A 451 19.09 16.97 28.59
CA VAL A 451 19.65 18.08 27.83
C VAL A 451 20.04 19.21 28.78
N ASP A 452 21.09 19.97 28.45
CA ASP A 452 21.46 21.16 29.22
C ASP A 452 20.51 22.35 28.95
N TYR A 453 20.71 23.46 29.66
CA TYR A 453 19.96 24.71 29.47
C TYR A 453 19.93 25.24 28.03
N ASN A 454 20.94 24.88 27.21
CA ASN A 454 21.03 25.30 25.82
C ASN A 454 20.40 24.27 24.85
N TRP A 455 19.68 23.28 25.36
CA TRP A 455 19.10 22.17 24.60
C TRP A 455 20.14 21.33 23.86
N VAL A 456 21.36 21.27 24.40
CA VAL A 456 22.39 20.37 23.90
C VAL A 456 22.22 19.02 24.59
N ASP A 457 22.13 17.96 23.78
CA ASP A 457 22.06 16.58 24.27
C ASP A 457 23.23 16.29 25.22
N TYR A 458 22.90 16.05 26.49
CA TYR A 458 23.86 15.61 27.48
C TYR A 458 23.99 14.09 27.45
N GLY A 459 22.87 13.38 27.36
CA GLY A 459 22.87 11.93 27.22
C GLY A 459 21.51 11.34 26.91
N VAL A 460 21.55 10.17 26.26
CA VAL A 460 20.39 9.34 25.94
C VAL A 460 20.69 7.93 26.42
N TRP A 461 19.81 7.36 27.24
CA TRP A 461 19.93 6.01 27.75
C TRP A 461 18.73 5.18 27.33
N GLU A 462 18.98 4.09 26.60
CA GLU A 462 17.98 3.08 26.28
C GLU A 462 17.85 2.08 27.42
N ILE A 463 16.62 1.92 27.89
CA ILE A 463 16.31 1.24 29.14
C ILE A 463 15.27 0.16 28.86
N ASN A 464 15.59 -1.06 29.29
CA ASN A 464 14.72 -2.21 29.09
C ASN A 464 13.48 -2.09 30.00
N PRO A 465 12.26 -2.23 29.46
CA PRO A 465 11.02 -2.04 30.19
C PRO A 465 10.69 -3.18 31.16
N TYR A 466 11.41 -4.30 31.10
CA TYR A 466 11.23 -5.45 31.98
C TYR A 466 12.57 -5.94 32.57
N PRO A 467 13.19 -5.16 33.48
CA PRO A 467 14.39 -5.62 34.18
C PRO A 467 14.04 -6.84 35.04
N ARG A 468 14.82 -7.92 34.96
CA ARG A 468 14.59 -9.12 35.79
C ARG A 468 14.60 -8.73 37.28
N GLY A 469 13.42 -8.74 37.91
CA GLY A 469 13.25 -8.49 39.35
C GLY A 469 12.99 -7.04 39.77
N ALA A 470 12.59 -6.14 38.87
CA ALA A 470 12.18 -4.77 39.20
C ALA A 470 10.69 -4.67 39.60
N ASP A 471 10.34 -3.57 40.27
CA ASP A 471 8.97 -3.18 40.62
C ASP A 471 8.13 -3.03 39.32
N PRO A 472 6.95 -3.67 39.19
CA PRO A 472 6.15 -3.60 37.98
C PRO A 472 5.54 -2.22 37.71
N ASP A 473 5.49 -1.34 38.70
CA ASP A 473 4.73 -0.08 38.61
C ASP A 473 5.64 1.16 38.43
N VAL A 474 6.94 1.03 38.67
CA VAL A 474 7.92 2.15 38.62
C VAL A 474 9.21 1.71 37.95
N HIS A 475 9.71 2.56 37.06
CA HIS A 475 11.04 2.41 36.46
C HIS A 475 12.02 3.38 37.09
N ASP A 476 13.17 2.84 37.52
CA ASP A 476 14.27 3.61 38.09
C ASP A 476 15.53 3.41 37.24
N PHE A 477 16.17 4.52 36.90
CA PHE A 477 17.49 4.56 36.25
C PHE A 477 18.47 5.34 37.10
N GLN A 478 19.49 4.64 37.56
CA GLN A 478 20.55 5.22 38.37
C GLN A 478 21.72 5.65 37.49
N LEU A 479 22.01 6.95 37.45
CA LEU A 479 23.18 7.47 36.76
C LEU A 479 24.43 7.26 37.65
N GLY A 480 25.20 6.19 37.38
CA GLY A 480 26.23 5.66 38.27
C GLY A 480 27.67 6.16 38.05
N ASN A 481 28.33 6.41 39.19
CA ASN A 481 29.75 6.71 39.49
C ASN A 481 30.32 8.06 38.97
N TRP A 482 30.28 9.05 39.88
CA TRP A 482 30.68 10.46 39.72
C TRP A 482 32.11 10.68 39.20
N THR A 483 33.01 9.70 39.37
CA THR A 483 34.41 9.84 38.94
C THR A 483 34.59 9.82 37.41
N SER A 484 33.54 9.50 36.65
CA SER A 484 33.54 9.55 35.18
C SER A 484 32.33 10.27 34.55
N ASN A 485 31.22 10.44 35.28
CA ASN A 485 29.94 10.96 34.73
C ASN A 485 29.25 12.01 35.64
N SER A 486 30.02 12.85 36.34
CA SER A 486 29.44 13.94 37.13
C SER A 486 28.69 14.91 36.22
N LEU A 487 27.41 15.16 36.50
CA LEU A 487 26.68 16.24 35.85
C LEU A 487 27.37 17.57 36.21
N PRO A 488 27.73 18.42 35.22
CA PRO A 488 28.27 19.75 35.52
C PRO A 488 27.26 20.61 36.28
N GLU A 489 27.74 21.62 36.98
CA GLU A 489 26.87 22.59 37.65
C GLU A 489 26.12 23.44 36.62
N THR A 490 24.92 23.01 36.28
CA THR A 490 24.01 23.68 35.35
C THR A 490 22.57 23.30 35.66
N GLU A 491 21.64 24.03 35.06
CA GLU A 491 20.26 23.59 34.89
C GLU A 491 20.21 22.55 33.76
N PHE A 492 19.41 21.51 33.98
CA PHE A 492 19.11 20.46 33.01
C PHE A 492 17.60 20.32 32.82
N VAL A 493 17.22 19.93 31.61
CA VAL A 493 15.89 19.40 31.31
C VAL A 493 15.99 17.90 31.10
N TRP A 494 15.05 17.14 31.64
CA TRP A 494 14.95 15.72 31.39
C TRP A 494 13.52 15.31 31.05
N PHE A 495 13.42 14.27 30.24
CA PHE A 495 12.16 13.64 29.86
C PHE A 495 12.42 12.19 29.42
N VAL A 496 11.34 11.44 29.29
CA VAL A 496 11.40 10.04 28.86
C VAL A 496 10.54 9.86 27.62
N GLU A 497 11.07 9.16 26.62
CA GLU A 497 10.28 8.64 25.51
C GLU A 497 10.02 7.15 25.71
N THR A 498 8.82 6.70 25.40
CA THR A 498 8.41 5.29 25.46
C THR A 498 8.10 4.82 24.06
N ILE A 499 8.80 3.77 23.64
CA ILE A 499 8.67 3.20 22.31
C ILE A 499 8.08 1.81 22.44
N ASP A 500 6.99 1.56 21.73
CA ASP A 500 6.38 0.23 21.65
C ASP A 500 7.07 -0.68 20.63
N SER A 501 6.61 -1.93 20.52
CA SER A 501 7.19 -2.90 19.58
C SER A 501 6.91 -2.59 18.11
N ALA A 502 5.88 -1.78 17.80
CA ALA A 502 5.60 -1.28 16.46
C ALA A 502 6.42 -0.04 16.09
N GLY A 503 7.04 0.61 17.07
CA GLY A 503 7.84 1.82 16.94
C GLY A 503 7.08 3.11 17.28
N ASN A 504 5.83 3.07 17.77
CA ASN A 504 5.11 4.28 18.16
C ASN A 504 5.77 4.87 19.41
N VAL A 505 5.84 6.21 19.45
CA VAL A 505 6.55 6.95 20.48
C VAL A 505 5.56 7.81 21.25
N ASN A 506 5.56 7.68 22.57
CA ASN A 506 4.99 8.67 23.47
C ASN A 506 6.09 9.38 24.26
N LYS A 507 5.91 10.65 24.59
CA LYS A 507 6.89 11.47 25.29
C LYS A 507 6.26 12.02 26.56
N SER A 508 6.97 11.92 27.69
CA SER A 508 6.54 12.53 28.95
C SER A 508 6.55 14.06 28.87
N ASP A 509 5.98 14.70 29.90
CA ASP A 509 6.30 16.10 30.19
C ASP A 509 7.81 16.28 30.42
N GLU A 510 8.28 17.51 30.19
CA GLU A 510 9.65 17.93 30.45
C GLU A 510 9.78 18.44 31.89
N ARG A 511 10.85 18.06 32.57
CA ARG A 511 11.15 18.53 33.93
C ARG A 511 12.52 19.16 34.04
N ILE A 512 12.61 20.18 34.88
CA ILE A 512 13.85 20.89 35.15
C ILE A 512 14.44 20.40 36.47
N PHE A 513 15.75 20.22 36.52
CA PHE A 513 16.48 20.11 37.78
C PHE A 513 17.81 20.86 37.72
N ASN A 514 18.29 21.28 38.87
CA ASN A 514 19.50 22.08 39.03
C ASN A 514 20.56 21.27 39.76
N VAL A 515 21.81 21.36 39.29
CA VAL A 515 22.96 20.74 39.94
C VAL A 515 23.82 21.82 40.60
N ASP A 516 24.01 21.71 41.91
CA ASP A 516 24.94 22.53 42.69
C ASP A 516 25.95 21.65 43.43
N LEU A 517 27.23 21.97 43.29
CA LEU A 517 28.34 21.18 43.83
C LEU A 517 29.29 22.04 44.65
N MET A 518 28.94 23.29 44.93
CA MET A 518 29.77 24.21 45.70
C MET A 518 29.17 24.44 47.07
N PRO A 519 29.83 24.01 48.17
CA PRO A 519 29.32 24.33 49.50
C PRO A 519 29.32 25.84 49.76
N PRO A 520 28.43 26.35 50.64
CA PRO A 520 28.33 27.77 50.92
C PRO A 520 29.64 28.37 51.43
N ASN A 521 29.88 29.63 51.08
CA ASN A 521 31.03 30.38 51.59
C ASN A 521 30.76 30.91 53.01
N LEU A 522 31.16 30.13 54.03
CA LEU A 522 31.05 30.51 55.44
C LEU A 522 32.11 31.54 55.87
N SER A 523 31.68 32.65 56.46
CA SER A 523 32.53 33.68 57.06
C SER A 523 32.15 33.93 58.52
N HIS A 524 33.14 33.88 59.41
CA HIS A 524 32.98 34.08 60.84
C HIS A 524 34.22 34.76 61.44
N SER A 525 34.03 35.66 62.40
CA SER A 525 35.10 36.24 63.21
C SER A 525 35.24 35.45 64.53
N PRO A 526 36.30 34.63 64.73
CA PRO A 526 36.41 33.76 65.89
C PRO A 526 36.37 34.50 67.22
N VAL A 527 35.54 34.02 68.15
CA VAL A 527 35.58 34.48 69.54
C VAL A 527 36.65 33.69 70.27
N THR A 528 37.80 34.32 70.50
CA THR A 528 38.97 33.66 71.11
C THR A 528 39.08 33.84 72.63
N ILE A 529 38.25 34.71 73.22
CA ILE A 529 38.25 35.02 74.66
C ILE A 529 36.80 35.14 75.14
N ALA A 530 36.44 34.38 76.17
CA ALA A 530 35.18 34.50 76.90
C ALA A 530 35.48 34.77 78.38
N ASN A 531 35.04 35.92 78.90
CA ASN A 531 35.27 36.30 80.30
C ASN A 531 34.11 35.79 81.18
N LEU A 532 34.45 35.27 82.36
CA LEU A 532 33.48 34.80 83.35
C LEU A 532 32.48 35.90 83.71
N GLY A 533 31.18 35.64 83.51
CA GLY A 533 30.09 36.57 83.83
C GLY A 533 29.72 37.55 82.72
N GLU A 534 30.44 37.59 81.59
CA GLU A 534 30.13 38.44 80.43
C GLU A 534 29.45 37.62 79.33
N SER A 535 28.40 38.15 78.72
CA SER A 535 27.72 37.49 77.60
C SER A 535 28.63 37.42 76.36
N VAL A 536 28.53 36.33 75.61
CA VAL A 536 29.30 36.09 74.39
C VAL A 536 28.37 36.11 73.18
N THR A 537 28.61 37.00 72.22
CA THR A 537 27.85 37.06 70.97
C THR A 537 28.64 36.39 69.85
N ILE A 538 28.01 35.41 69.20
CA ILE A 538 28.55 34.68 68.06
C ILE A 538 27.71 35.05 66.83
N GLY A 539 28.38 35.50 65.78
CA GLY A 539 27.76 35.83 64.51
C GLY A 539 28.58 35.27 63.35
N ALA A 540 27.91 34.79 62.32
CA ALA A 540 28.50 34.38 61.05
C ALA A 540 27.63 34.87 59.91
N SER A 541 28.18 34.85 58.71
CA SER A 541 27.46 35.03 57.46
C SER A 541 27.88 33.92 56.52
N ALA A 542 26.94 33.29 55.84
CA ALA A 542 27.22 32.46 54.68
C ALA A 542 26.67 33.16 53.44
N ASP A 543 27.17 32.75 52.27
CA ASP A 543 26.65 33.15 50.97
C ASP A 543 26.80 31.96 50.03
N ASP A 544 25.71 31.60 49.37
CA ASP A 544 25.74 30.76 48.19
C ASP A 544 25.04 31.52 47.05
N SER A 545 25.71 31.58 45.90
CA SER A 545 25.31 32.43 44.78
C SER A 545 24.39 31.74 43.77
N ARG A 546 24.14 30.43 43.94
CA ARG A 546 23.47 29.59 42.96
C ARG A 546 22.17 28.99 43.50
N SER A 547 22.26 28.07 44.46
CA SER A 547 21.11 27.42 45.10
C SER A 547 20.57 28.24 46.28
N GLY A 548 21.41 29.10 46.85
CA GLY A 548 21.07 29.91 48.02
C GLY A 548 21.41 29.18 49.32
N LEU A 549 20.94 29.69 50.46
CA LEU A 549 21.24 29.06 51.76
C LEU A 549 20.03 28.32 52.29
N MET A 550 20.20 27.03 52.57
CA MET A 550 19.24 26.24 53.32
C MET A 550 19.26 26.61 54.82
N TYR A 551 20.45 26.60 55.44
CA TYR A 551 20.62 26.98 56.84
C TYR A 551 22.01 27.55 57.15
N LEU A 552 22.09 28.31 58.24
CA LEU A 552 23.34 28.73 58.89
C LEU A 552 23.15 28.59 60.41
N GLU A 553 23.79 27.60 61.01
CA GLU A 553 23.49 27.16 62.37
C GLU A 553 24.72 27.18 63.27
N LEU A 554 24.50 27.56 64.53
CA LEU A 554 25.48 27.51 65.60
C LEU A 554 25.16 26.37 66.56
N PHE A 555 26.20 25.60 66.89
CA PHE A 555 26.19 24.64 67.99
C PHE A 555 27.30 24.99 68.97
N TYR A 556 26.99 25.06 70.26
CA TYR A 556 27.99 25.37 71.28
C TYR A 556 27.81 24.52 72.54
N ARG A 557 28.85 24.43 73.35
CA ARG A 557 28.79 23.85 74.69
C ARG A 557 29.63 24.67 75.64
N VAL A 558 29.21 24.65 76.90
CA VAL A 558 29.79 25.45 77.96
C VAL A 558 30.61 24.55 78.88
N GLY A 559 31.77 25.03 79.33
CA GLY A 559 32.46 24.46 80.48
C GLY A 559 32.73 22.96 80.43
N GLY A 560 33.17 22.46 79.26
CA GLY A 560 33.50 21.04 79.10
C GLY A 560 32.31 20.09 79.06
N GLU A 561 31.06 20.57 78.97
CA GLU A 561 29.88 19.72 78.82
C GLU A 561 30.00 18.75 77.64
N ASP A 562 29.48 17.54 77.79
CA ASP A 562 29.55 16.53 76.72
C ASP A 562 28.52 16.79 75.61
N GLN A 563 27.42 17.50 75.91
CA GLN A 563 26.34 17.77 74.96
C GLN A 563 26.44 19.17 74.35
N LEU A 564 26.21 19.24 73.03
CA LEU A 564 26.06 20.50 72.31
C LEU A 564 24.66 21.06 72.51
N GLN A 565 24.59 22.37 72.70
CA GLN A 565 23.39 23.20 72.64
C GLN A 565 23.25 23.74 71.20
N GLY A 566 22.04 23.70 70.64
CA GLY A 566 21.73 24.08 69.26
C GLY A 566 20.70 23.13 68.62
N PRO A 567 20.40 23.29 67.32
CA PRO A 567 20.89 24.36 66.45
C PRO A 567 20.32 25.73 66.83
N TYR A 568 21.14 26.78 66.68
CA TYR A 568 20.70 28.17 66.75
C TYR A 568 20.84 28.83 65.38
N ASP A 569 19.72 29.33 64.86
CA ASP A 569 19.67 30.04 63.58
C ASP A 569 20.48 31.34 63.63
N LEU A 570 21.49 31.43 62.78
CA LEU A 570 22.30 32.62 62.56
C LEU A 570 21.91 33.39 61.28
N LEU A 571 21.04 32.86 60.41
CA LEU A 571 20.49 33.59 59.25
C LEU A 571 19.65 34.79 59.73
N SER A 572 18.90 34.61 60.81
CA SER A 572 18.08 35.65 61.43
C SER A 572 18.89 36.67 62.25
N GLY A 573 20.20 36.44 62.45
CA GLY A 573 21.12 37.34 63.16
C GLY A 573 21.98 36.65 64.22
N ASN A 574 22.87 37.41 64.86
CA ASN A 574 23.83 36.86 65.81
C ASN A 574 23.16 36.24 67.05
N HIS A 575 23.70 35.11 67.52
CA HIS A 575 23.28 34.47 68.76
C HIS A 575 24.10 34.98 69.96
N THR A 576 23.44 35.22 71.11
CA THR A 576 24.13 35.66 72.34
C THR A 576 23.94 34.66 73.47
N ILE A 577 25.05 34.10 73.93
CA ILE A 577 25.16 33.19 75.07
C ILE A 577 25.22 34.05 76.33
N SER A 578 24.38 33.75 77.32
CA SER A 578 24.30 34.52 78.56
C SER A 578 25.60 34.43 79.36
N GLY A 579 26.05 35.56 79.91
CA GLY A 579 27.22 35.57 80.80
C GLY A 579 27.05 34.73 82.07
N ALA A 580 25.82 34.39 82.45
CA ALA A 580 25.53 33.46 83.54
C ALA A 580 25.93 32.02 83.21
N ASP A 581 25.99 31.69 81.92
CA ASP A 581 26.32 30.35 81.44
C ASP A 581 27.84 30.23 81.21
N VAL A 582 28.57 31.31 80.92
CA VAL A 582 30.03 31.25 80.72
C VAL A 582 30.75 30.80 82.01
N THR A 583 31.52 29.70 81.96
CA THR A 583 32.29 29.18 83.10
C THR A 583 33.80 29.43 82.95
N THR A 584 34.58 29.14 83.99
CA THR A 584 36.05 29.22 83.96
C THR A 584 36.71 28.23 83.00
N GLU A 585 35.98 27.20 82.56
CA GLU A 585 36.44 26.23 81.57
C GLU A 585 36.19 26.67 80.12
N GLY A 586 35.48 27.79 79.91
CA GLY A 586 35.28 28.40 78.60
C GLY A 586 34.09 27.84 77.81
N LEU A 587 34.12 28.07 76.50
CA LEU A 587 33.09 27.68 75.53
C LEU A 587 33.77 26.98 74.34
N SER A 588 33.14 25.98 73.75
CA SER A 588 33.51 25.50 72.42
C SER A 588 32.29 25.47 71.52
N TYR A 589 32.45 25.84 70.25
CA TYR A 589 31.36 25.89 69.28
C TYR A 589 31.84 25.50 67.88
N PHE A 590 30.89 25.17 67.01
CA PHE A 590 31.09 25.15 65.57
C PHE A 590 29.90 25.83 64.89
N ILE A 591 30.16 26.25 63.65
CA ILE A 591 29.15 26.88 62.79
C ILE A 591 29.15 26.05 61.51
N GLU A 592 27.96 25.68 61.07
CA GLU A 592 27.76 25.00 59.80
C GLU A 592 26.77 25.77 58.94
N ALA A 593 26.95 25.65 57.63
CA ALA A 593 26.06 26.20 56.63
C ALA A 593 25.83 25.14 55.56
N ALA A 594 24.60 25.05 55.06
CA ALA A 594 24.25 24.26 53.90
C ALA A 594 23.44 25.10 52.93
N ASP A 595 23.60 24.76 51.65
CA ASP A 595 22.90 25.32 50.50
C ASP A 595 21.73 24.43 50.06
#